data_AF-A0A3S1DR78-F1
#
_entry.id   AF-A0A3S1DR78-F1
#
_cell.length_a   1.000
_cell.length_b   1.000
_cell.length_c   1.000
_cell.angle_alpha   90.00
_cell.angle_beta   90.00
_cell.angle_gamma   90.00
#
_symmetry.space_group_name_H-M   'P 1'
#
loop_
_entity.id
_entity.type
_entity.pdbx_description
1 polymer ?
#
loop_
_entity_poly.entity_id
_entity_poly.type
_entity_poly.pdbx_seq_one_letter_code
_entity_poly.pdbx_strand_id
1 'polypeptide(L)'
;MKWTKRILAILIVFTLVGAFPTYKAQAADSTLDQLVVLPSGDYNTKEAKAMIERISKIPAPILKTLSDKGVKIILTSDIITKVPELSYLQGVTPRGWEGTGLTWDDVPGVSEKVVVARIGYSKKGQGHNSFNLEIHETLHAVDRFVFNGVSDSEDFKGIFNKEASVNYNQDGYVSVYPAEYFAETASLYLYNDTTREELKKSTPLTYEFMDKLFNI
;
A
#
# COMPACT_ATOMS: atom_id res chain seq x y z
N MET A 1 -30.22 20.19 71.96
CA MET A 1 -29.17 19.16 72.08
C MET A 1 -28.78 18.69 70.69
N LYS A 2 -27.46 18.65 70.48
CA LYS A 2 -26.62 18.23 69.35
C LYS A 2 -27.24 17.32 68.25
N TRP A 3 -26.94 17.75 67.01
CA TRP A 3 -26.57 17.00 65.80
C TRP A 3 -26.52 15.46 65.83
N THR A 4 -26.96 14.84 64.72
CA THR A 4 -26.21 14.03 63.71
C THR A 4 -27.17 13.03 63.04
N LYS A 5 -27.04 12.49 61.82
CA LYS A 5 -26.29 12.66 60.56
C LYS A 5 -26.95 11.66 59.54
N ARG A 6 -26.64 11.81 58.24
CA ARG A 6 -26.73 10.83 57.11
C ARG A 6 -28.04 10.90 56.29
N ILE A 7 -28.07 11.60 55.15
CA ILE A 7 -27.58 11.27 53.78
C ILE A 7 -28.34 10.10 53.14
N LEU A 8 -29.11 10.41 52.09
CA LEU A 8 -29.16 9.61 50.87
C LEU A 8 -29.36 10.55 49.67
N ALA A 9 -28.25 11.00 49.08
CA ALA A 9 -28.26 11.64 47.77
C ALA A 9 -28.22 10.52 46.72
N ILE A 10 -29.28 10.39 45.93
CA ILE A 10 -29.33 9.48 44.80
C ILE A 10 -28.53 10.13 43.66
N LEU A 11 -27.30 9.66 43.47
CA LEU A 11 -26.47 9.97 42.31
C LEU A 11 -26.98 9.12 41.13
N ILE A 12 -27.75 9.73 40.24
CA ILE A 12 -28.06 9.16 38.93
C ILE A 12 -26.81 9.34 38.07
N VAL A 13 -26.02 8.27 37.95
CA VAL A 13 -24.93 8.20 36.98
C VAL A 13 -25.55 7.85 35.63
N PHE A 14 -25.72 8.85 34.76
CA PHE A 14 -25.91 8.61 33.34
C PHE A 14 -24.58 8.12 32.76
N THR A 15 -24.40 6.80 32.65
CA THR A 15 -23.40 6.24 31.76
C THR A 15 -23.94 6.33 30.34
N LEU A 16 -23.57 7.40 29.63
CA LEU A 16 -23.63 7.41 28.17
C LEU A 16 -22.59 6.39 27.68
N VAL A 17 -23.02 5.13 27.52
CA VAL A 17 -22.29 4.17 26.69
C VAL A 17 -22.45 4.67 25.26
N GLY A 18 -21.47 5.46 24.81
CA GLY A 18 -21.28 5.72 23.40
C GLY A 18 -21.00 4.38 22.72
N ALA A 19 -22.03 3.81 22.09
CA ALA A 19 -21.86 2.71 21.16
C ALA A 19 -21.11 3.26 19.94
N PHE A 20 -19.78 3.21 19.98
CA PHE A 20 -18.98 3.40 18.78
C PHE A 20 -19.25 2.19 17.87
N PRO A 21 -19.73 2.39 16.63
CA PRO A 21 -19.88 1.29 15.70
C PRO A 21 -18.50 0.72 15.33
N THR A 22 -18.10 -0.39 15.97
CA THR A 22 -16.91 -1.18 15.60
C THR A 22 -17.24 -2.11 14.43
N TYR A 23 -17.51 -1.55 13.24
CA TYR A 23 -17.79 -2.36 12.04
C TYR A 23 -16.65 -2.37 11.01
N LYS A 24 -15.53 -1.66 11.23
CA LYS A 24 -14.43 -1.58 10.24
C LYS A 24 -13.33 -2.63 10.42
N ALA A 25 -13.03 -3.10 11.63
CA ALA A 25 -11.88 -3.97 11.88
C ALA A 25 -12.06 -5.40 11.34
N GLN A 26 -13.25 -5.99 11.50
CA GLN A 26 -13.48 -7.41 11.17
C GLN A 26 -13.66 -7.68 9.68
N ALA A 27 -14.24 -6.74 8.92
CA ALA A 27 -14.41 -6.88 7.47
C ALA A 27 -13.09 -6.70 6.70
N ALA A 28 -12.21 -5.80 7.17
CA ALA A 28 -10.88 -5.60 6.60
C ALA A 28 -10.00 -6.85 6.78
N ASP A 29 -10.05 -7.49 7.95
CA ASP A 29 -9.33 -8.73 8.25
C ASP A 29 -9.73 -9.85 7.27
N SER A 30 -11.05 -10.07 7.09
CA SER A 30 -11.55 -11.10 6.17
C SER A 30 -11.24 -10.83 4.69
N THR A 31 -11.02 -9.56 4.31
CA THR A 31 -10.67 -9.17 2.94
C THR A 31 -9.20 -9.46 2.66
N LEU A 32 -8.32 -9.13 3.61
CA LEU A 32 -6.90 -9.40 3.49
C LEU A 32 -6.60 -10.90 3.50
N ASP A 33 -7.35 -11.70 4.26
CA ASP A 33 -7.25 -13.17 4.24
C ASP A 33 -7.56 -13.78 2.86
N GLN A 34 -8.41 -13.12 2.06
CA GLN A 34 -8.75 -13.56 0.70
C GLN A 34 -7.77 -13.02 -0.35
N LEU A 35 -7.20 -11.83 -0.09
CA LEU A 35 -6.35 -11.13 -1.03
C LEU A 35 -4.88 -11.56 -0.93
N VAL A 36 -4.40 -11.86 0.28
CA VAL A 36 -2.99 -12.19 0.55
C VAL A 36 -2.78 -13.70 0.55
N VAL A 37 -1.77 -14.15 -0.21
CA VAL A 37 -1.33 -15.54 -0.25
C VAL A 37 0.06 -15.62 0.38
N LEU A 38 0.21 -16.48 1.39
CA LEU A 38 1.47 -16.73 2.08
C LEU A 38 2.18 -17.99 1.54
N PRO A 39 3.51 -18.11 1.70
CA PRO A 39 4.24 -19.30 1.30
C PRO A 39 3.79 -20.54 2.10
N SER A 40 3.81 -21.71 1.47
CA SER A 40 3.51 -22.98 2.14
C SER A 40 4.68 -23.56 2.95
N GLY A 41 5.90 -23.08 2.71
CA GLY A 41 7.13 -23.53 3.38
C GLY A 41 7.55 -22.61 4.55
N ASP A 42 8.83 -22.68 4.93
CA ASP A 42 9.38 -21.80 5.95
C ASP A 42 9.54 -20.36 5.43
N TYR A 43 9.14 -19.39 6.25
CA TYR A 43 9.34 -17.97 6.00
C TYR A 43 9.35 -17.19 7.32
N ASN A 44 9.79 -15.94 7.26
CA ASN A 44 9.73 -15.03 8.40
C ASN A 44 8.29 -14.55 8.64
N THR A 45 7.55 -15.28 9.48
CA THR A 45 6.14 -15.01 9.79
C THR A 45 5.92 -13.63 10.42
N LYS A 46 6.86 -13.16 11.24
CA LYS A 46 6.80 -11.83 11.85
C LYS A 46 6.87 -10.73 10.79
N GLU A 47 7.76 -10.87 9.81
CA GLU A 47 7.87 -9.89 8.73
C GLU A 47 6.68 -9.96 7.78
N ALA A 48 6.21 -11.16 7.43
CA ALA A 48 5.00 -11.31 6.60
C ALA A 48 3.79 -10.63 7.25
N LYS A 49 3.60 -10.80 8.56
CA LYS A 49 2.54 -10.09 9.31
C LYS A 49 2.74 -8.57 9.24
N ALA A 50 3.96 -8.08 9.40
CA ALA A 50 4.25 -6.65 9.32
C ALA A 50 3.99 -6.08 7.90
N MET A 51 4.22 -6.86 6.84
CA MET A 51 3.86 -6.50 5.46
C MET A 51 2.33 -6.40 5.30
N ILE A 52 1.58 -7.37 5.81
CA ILE A 52 0.10 -7.35 5.80
C ILE A 52 -0.42 -6.12 6.55
N GLU A 53 0.15 -5.80 7.72
CA GLU A 53 -0.18 -4.59 8.49
C GLU A 53 0.15 -3.28 7.74
N ARG A 54 1.09 -3.30 6.79
CA ARG A 54 1.37 -2.15 5.92
C ARG A 54 0.39 -2.07 4.76
N ILE A 55 0.07 -3.20 4.13
CA ILE A 55 -0.96 -3.28 3.08
C ILE A 55 -2.33 -2.84 3.61
N SER A 56 -2.66 -3.16 4.87
CA SER A 56 -3.94 -2.80 5.50
C SER A 56 -4.17 -1.29 5.68
N LYS A 57 -3.16 -0.46 5.41
CA LYS A 57 -3.29 1.00 5.35
C LYS A 57 -4.00 1.48 4.10
N ILE A 58 -4.06 0.65 3.06
CA ILE A 58 -4.91 0.91 1.88
C ILE A 58 -6.37 0.83 2.33
N PRO A 59 -7.23 1.80 1.97
CA PRO A 59 -8.63 1.81 2.38
C PRO A 59 -9.35 0.49 2.09
N ALA A 60 -10.11 -0.02 3.08
CA ALA A 60 -10.79 -1.31 2.99
C ALA A 60 -11.69 -1.47 1.73
N PRO A 61 -12.45 -0.45 1.26
CA PRO A 61 -13.22 -0.58 0.02
C PRO A 61 -12.36 -0.83 -1.23
N ILE A 62 -11.14 -0.29 -1.27
CA ILE A 62 -10.18 -0.48 -2.35
C ILE A 62 -9.64 -1.91 -2.31
N LEU A 63 -9.20 -2.37 -1.13
CA LEU A 63 -8.74 -3.76 -0.93
C LEU A 63 -9.85 -4.76 -1.29
N LYS A 64 -11.10 -4.47 -0.93
CA LYS A 64 -12.25 -5.29 -1.31
C LYS A 64 -12.43 -5.33 -2.82
N THR A 65 -12.31 -4.18 -3.50
CA THR A 65 -12.43 -4.13 -4.95
C THR A 65 -11.33 -4.94 -5.64
N LEU A 66 -10.09 -4.91 -5.15
CA LEU A 66 -9.02 -5.78 -5.65
C LEU A 66 -9.39 -7.26 -5.51
N SER A 67 -9.87 -7.67 -4.33
CA SER A 67 -10.32 -9.04 -4.07
C SER A 67 -11.45 -9.45 -5.01
N ASP A 68 -12.48 -8.60 -5.16
CA ASP A 68 -13.63 -8.84 -6.06
C ASP A 68 -13.21 -8.96 -7.53
N LYS A 69 -12.11 -8.29 -7.94
CA LYS A 69 -11.53 -8.38 -9.29
C LYS A 69 -10.60 -9.61 -9.46
N GLY A 70 -10.43 -10.40 -8.41
CA GLY A 70 -9.58 -11.60 -8.39
C GLY A 70 -8.09 -11.29 -8.46
N VAL A 71 -7.68 -10.12 -7.97
CA VAL A 71 -6.26 -9.82 -7.74
C VAL A 71 -5.77 -10.66 -6.57
N LYS A 72 -4.50 -11.07 -6.61
CA LYS A 72 -3.82 -11.75 -5.50
C LYS A 72 -2.55 -11.00 -5.14
N ILE A 73 -2.25 -10.91 -3.86
CA ILE A 73 -0.97 -10.40 -3.33
C ILE A 73 -0.21 -11.58 -2.72
N ILE A 74 0.77 -12.09 -3.44
CA ILE A 74 1.61 -13.21 -3.01
C ILE A 74 2.83 -12.65 -2.28
N LEU A 75 2.94 -12.98 -1.00
CA LEU A 75 4.18 -12.75 -0.24
C LEU A 75 5.05 -13.99 -0.38
N THR A 76 6.25 -13.85 -0.93
CA THR A 76 7.15 -14.99 -1.20
C THR A 76 8.43 -14.91 -0.37
N SER A 77 8.97 -16.05 0.06
CA SER A 77 10.29 -16.14 0.71
C SER A 77 11.44 -16.40 -0.28
N ASP A 78 11.14 -16.63 -1.55
CA ASP A 78 12.11 -16.89 -2.62
C ASP A 78 12.18 -15.72 -3.63
N ILE A 79 12.95 -15.84 -4.71
CA ILE A 79 12.90 -14.92 -5.84
C ILE A 79 11.54 -14.97 -6.54
N ILE A 80 11.12 -13.86 -7.17
CA ILE A 80 9.76 -13.75 -7.71
C ILE A 80 9.50 -14.76 -8.84
N THR A 81 10.52 -15.15 -9.60
CA THR A 81 10.41 -16.09 -10.71
C THR A 81 10.27 -17.56 -10.25
N LYS A 82 10.33 -17.83 -8.94
CA LYS A 82 9.96 -19.13 -8.36
C LYS A 82 8.47 -19.23 -8.03
N VAL A 83 7.73 -18.12 -8.08
CA VAL A 83 6.27 -18.14 -8.05
C VAL A 83 5.77 -18.73 -9.37
N PRO A 84 4.91 -19.78 -9.36
CA PRO A 84 4.48 -20.45 -10.59
C PRO A 84 3.89 -19.51 -11.64
N GLU A 85 3.14 -18.50 -11.21
CA GLU A 85 2.53 -17.50 -12.10
C GLU A 85 3.56 -16.61 -12.80
N LEU A 86 4.80 -16.51 -12.29
CA LEU A 86 5.87 -15.68 -12.82
C LEU A 86 7.07 -16.47 -13.35
N SER A 87 7.01 -17.80 -13.38
CA SER A 87 8.15 -18.63 -13.80
C SER A 87 8.57 -18.39 -15.25
N TYR A 88 7.68 -17.84 -16.07
CA TYR A 88 7.95 -17.45 -17.44
C TYR A 88 8.96 -16.27 -17.56
N LEU A 89 9.21 -15.55 -16.46
CA LEU A 89 10.18 -14.45 -16.38
C LEU A 89 11.59 -14.90 -15.97
N GLN A 90 11.79 -16.20 -15.67
CA GLN A 90 13.08 -16.69 -15.19
C GLN A 90 14.20 -16.42 -16.20
N GLY A 91 15.27 -15.74 -15.77
CA GLY A 91 16.39 -15.32 -16.61
C GLY A 91 16.07 -14.24 -17.66
N VAL A 92 14.86 -13.67 -17.66
CA VAL A 92 14.45 -12.62 -18.60
C VAL A 92 14.90 -11.25 -18.09
N THR A 93 15.54 -10.44 -18.94
CA THR A 93 15.92 -9.06 -18.62
C THR A 93 14.70 -8.13 -18.71
N PRO A 94 14.37 -7.35 -17.66
CA PRO A 94 13.33 -6.32 -17.73
C PRO A 94 13.65 -5.27 -18.78
N ARG A 95 12.60 -4.67 -19.36
CA ARG A 95 12.77 -3.54 -20.29
C ARG A 95 13.49 -2.38 -19.58
N GLY A 96 14.51 -1.82 -20.23
CA GLY A 96 15.32 -0.72 -19.69
C GLY A 96 16.48 -1.18 -18.80
N TRP A 97 16.63 -2.49 -18.59
CA TRP A 97 17.75 -3.08 -17.83
C TRP A 97 18.78 -3.74 -18.75
N GLU A 98 18.69 -3.53 -20.06
CA GLU A 98 19.62 -4.07 -21.03
C GLU A 98 21.07 -3.63 -20.71
N GLY A 99 22.00 -4.59 -20.69
CA GLY A 99 23.42 -4.33 -20.42
C GLY A 99 23.81 -4.29 -18.92
N THR A 100 22.85 -4.37 -18.00
CA THR A 100 23.14 -4.44 -16.55
C THR A 100 23.61 -5.84 -16.10
N GLY A 101 23.25 -6.88 -16.85
CA GLY A 101 23.45 -8.28 -16.47
C GLY A 101 22.41 -8.81 -15.48
N LEU A 102 21.46 -7.97 -15.05
CA LEU A 102 20.39 -8.34 -14.12
C LEU A 102 19.14 -8.82 -14.88
N THR A 103 18.31 -9.59 -14.18
CA THR A 103 17.08 -10.19 -14.71
C THR A 103 15.91 -10.04 -13.72
N TRP A 104 14.72 -10.49 -14.09
CA TRP A 104 13.59 -10.60 -13.18
C TRP A 104 13.86 -11.50 -11.96
N ASP A 105 14.90 -12.36 -12.01
CA ASP A 105 15.35 -13.14 -10.85
C ASP A 105 15.91 -12.24 -9.72
N ASP A 106 16.36 -11.03 -10.06
CA ASP A 106 16.98 -10.07 -9.14
C ASP A 106 15.97 -9.05 -8.57
N VAL A 107 14.76 -8.96 -9.14
CA VAL A 107 13.75 -7.98 -8.75
C VAL A 107 12.92 -8.52 -7.56
N PRO A 108 12.69 -7.72 -6.49
CA PRO A 108 12.00 -8.20 -5.31
C PRO A 108 10.47 -8.11 -5.38
N GLY A 109 9.88 -7.50 -6.41
CA GLY A 109 8.44 -7.44 -6.59
C GLY A 109 8.00 -7.13 -8.02
N VAL A 110 6.72 -7.37 -8.30
CA VAL A 110 6.09 -7.05 -9.58
C VAL A 110 4.57 -6.89 -9.39
N SER A 111 3.95 -6.07 -10.24
CA SER A 111 2.51 -5.84 -10.23
C SER A 111 1.83 -6.10 -11.57
N GLU A 112 1.15 -7.24 -11.64
CA GLU A 112 0.18 -7.55 -12.69
C GLU A 112 -1.21 -7.81 -12.06
N LYS A 113 -1.97 -8.79 -12.57
CA LYS A 113 -3.13 -9.32 -11.84
C LYS A 113 -2.70 -10.12 -10.60
N VAL A 114 -1.48 -10.64 -10.62
CA VAL A 114 -0.80 -11.22 -9.47
C VAL A 114 0.28 -10.22 -9.05
N VAL A 115 0.11 -9.68 -7.85
CA VAL A 115 1.11 -8.85 -7.19
C VAL A 115 2.02 -9.78 -6.40
N VAL A 116 3.33 -9.66 -6.56
CA VAL A 116 4.30 -10.46 -5.80
C VAL A 116 5.26 -9.52 -5.10
N ALA A 117 5.51 -9.78 -3.81
CA ALA A 117 6.51 -9.05 -3.02
C ALA A 117 7.31 -10.03 -2.14
N ARG A 118 8.63 -9.87 -2.14
CA ARG A 118 9.54 -10.70 -1.33
C ARG A 118 9.51 -10.30 0.15
N ILE A 119 9.32 -11.29 1.02
CA ILE A 119 9.32 -11.11 2.47
C ILE A 119 10.70 -10.64 2.93
N GLY A 120 10.73 -9.50 3.64
CA GLY A 120 11.96 -8.89 4.15
C GLY A 120 12.65 -7.91 3.21
N TYR A 121 12.05 -7.62 2.05
CA TYR A 121 12.54 -6.67 1.05
C TYR A 121 11.69 -5.39 1.00
N SER A 122 10.92 -5.11 2.05
CA SER A 122 9.95 -4.01 2.07
C SER A 122 10.55 -2.62 2.04
N LYS A 123 11.81 -2.45 2.44
CA LYS A 123 12.41 -1.12 2.62
C LYS A 123 13.25 -0.74 1.40
N LYS A 124 13.18 0.55 1.04
CA LYS A 124 14.07 1.19 0.08
C LYS A 124 15.54 0.75 0.26
N GLY A 125 16.19 0.40 -0.84
CA GLY A 125 17.58 -0.09 -0.86
C GLY A 125 17.72 -1.61 -0.75
N GLN A 126 16.62 -2.35 -0.53
CA GLN A 126 16.61 -3.81 -0.55
C GLN A 126 16.31 -4.31 -1.98
N GLY A 127 17.14 -3.96 -2.96
CA GLY A 127 16.94 -4.39 -4.35
C GLY A 127 15.86 -3.62 -5.14
N HIS A 128 15.24 -2.61 -4.53
CA HIS A 128 14.34 -1.66 -5.19
C HIS A 128 14.49 -0.27 -4.56
N ASN A 129 13.96 0.77 -5.21
CA ASN A 129 14.11 2.16 -4.78
C ASN A 129 12.82 2.80 -4.23
N SER A 130 11.70 2.07 -4.25
CA SER A 130 10.41 2.48 -3.71
C SER A 130 10.46 2.67 -2.20
N PHE A 131 9.64 3.57 -1.66
CA PHE A 131 9.56 3.83 -0.23
C PHE A 131 9.15 2.58 0.57
N ASN A 132 8.14 1.85 0.08
CA ASN A 132 7.74 0.55 0.60
C ASN A 132 7.32 -0.39 -0.54
N LEU A 133 7.95 -1.55 -0.65
CA LEU A 133 7.76 -2.48 -1.77
C LEU A 133 6.30 -2.92 -1.93
N GLU A 134 5.74 -3.59 -0.92
CA GLU A 134 4.43 -4.22 -1.02
C GLU A 134 3.30 -3.21 -1.21
N ILE A 135 3.39 -2.02 -0.62
CA ILE A 135 2.41 -0.95 -0.87
C ILE A 135 2.55 -0.43 -2.31
N HIS A 136 3.78 -0.17 -2.78
CA HIS A 136 4.04 0.30 -4.14
C HIS A 136 3.49 -0.67 -5.19
N GLU A 137 3.85 -1.96 -5.10
CA GLU A 137 3.38 -2.97 -6.06
C GLU A 137 1.85 -3.15 -5.98
N THR A 138 1.26 -3.07 -4.78
CA THR A 138 -0.20 -3.14 -4.64
C THR A 138 -0.87 -1.92 -5.29
N LEU A 139 -0.26 -0.74 -5.23
CA LEU A 139 -0.84 0.48 -5.79
C LEU A 139 -0.82 0.53 -7.31
N HIS A 140 0.13 -0.14 -7.97
CA HIS A 140 0.04 -0.43 -9.40
C HIS A 140 -1.21 -1.26 -9.75
N ALA A 141 -1.57 -2.23 -8.91
CA ALA A 141 -2.80 -3.00 -9.10
C ALA A 141 -4.06 -2.17 -8.79
N VAL A 142 -4.00 -1.28 -7.78
CA VAL A 142 -5.09 -0.34 -7.47
C VAL A 142 -5.34 0.60 -8.65
N ASP A 143 -4.29 1.21 -9.21
CA ASP A 143 -4.38 2.07 -10.39
C ASP A 143 -5.13 1.34 -11.51
N ARG A 144 -4.68 0.14 -11.87
CA ARG A 144 -5.21 -0.64 -13.00
C ARG A 144 -6.64 -1.16 -12.78
N PHE A 145 -6.92 -1.74 -11.61
CA PHE A 145 -8.14 -2.53 -11.39
C PHE A 145 -9.22 -1.84 -10.57
N VAL A 146 -8.87 -0.77 -9.85
CA VAL A 146 -9.81 0.00 -9.02
C VAL A 146 -10.07 1.37 -9.63
N PHE A 147 -9.01 2.07 -10.07
CA PHE A 147 -9.14 3.42 -10.62
C PHE A 147 -9.08 3.48 -12.15
N ASN A 148 -9.08 2.33 -12.83
CA ASN A 148 -9.14 2.21 -14.29
C ASN A 148 -8.00 2.93 -15.03
N GLY A 149 -6.77 2.84 -14.51
CA GLY A 149 -5.58 3.46 -15.10
C GLY A 149 -5.56 4.97 -14.92
N VAL A 150 -5.90 5.45 -13.72
CA VAL A 150 -5.98 6.89 -13.44
C VAL A 150 -4.63 7.59 -13.61
N SER A 151 -3.52 6.87 -13.46
CA SER A 151 -2.18 7.41 -13.74
C SER A 151 -1.97 7.83 -15.19
N ASP A 152 -2.76 7.29 -16.13
CA ASP A 152 -2.72 7.62 -17.55
C ASP A 152 -3.71 8.73 -17.94
N SER A 153 -4.54 9.20 -17.00
CA SER A 153 -5.49 10.29 -17.23
C SER A 153 -4.78 11.62 -17.49
N GLU A 154 -5.40 12.48 -18.30
CA GLU A 154 -4.87 13.82 -18.59
C GLU A 154 -4.74 14.68 -17.32
N ASP A 155 -5.68 14.54 -16.38
CA ASP A 155 -5.63 15.24 -15.09
C ASP A 155 -4.38 14.84 -14.29
N PHE A 156 -4.11 13.54 -14.16
CA PHE A 156 -2.93 13.08 -13.43
C PHE A 156 -1.63 13.39 -14.17
N LYS A 157 -1.58 13.24 -15.49
CA LYS A 157 -0.42 13.65 -16.31
C LYS A 157 -0.12 15.14 -16.17
N GLY A 158 -1.14 15.98 -16.08
CA GLY A 158 -1.00 17.41 -15.82
C GLY A 158 -0.35 17.71 -14.47
N ILE A 159 -0.62 16.90 -13.45
CA ILE A 159 0.02 16.99 -12.13
C ILE A 159 1.44 16.44 -12.18
N PHE A 160 1.63 15.25 -12.74
CA PHE A 160 2.94 14.60 -12.93
C PHE A 160 3.94 15.55 -13.60
N ASN A 161 3.56 16.20 -14.70
CA ASN A 161 4.42 17.14 -15.43
C ASN A 161 4.86 18.36 -14.61
N LYS A 162 4.13 18.71 -13.54
CA LYS A 162 4.44 19.84 -12.66
C LYS A 162 5.26 19.43 -11.44
N GLU A 163 5.00 18.24 -10.89
CA GLU A 163 5.44 17.89 -9.54
C GLU A 163 6.38 16.67 -9.46
N ALA A 164 6.46 15.82 -10.50
CA ALA A 164 7.29 14.62 -10.45
C ALA A 164 8.78 14.93 -10.26
N SER A 165 9.27 16.00 -10.89
CA SER A 165 10.67 16.42 -10.75
C SER A 165 10.99 17.07 -9.40
N VAL A 166 10.02 17.33 -8.51
CA VAL A 166 10.31 17.99 -7.22
C VAL A 166 11.17 17.09 -6.33
N ASN A 167 10.78 15.82 -6.20
CA ASN A 167 11.45 14.85 -5.34
C ASN A 167 12.22 13.77 -6.12
N TYR A 168 11.93 13.60 -7.42
CA TYR A 168 12.46 12.50 -8.24
C TYR A 168 13.31 12.98 -9.42
N ASN A 169 13.78 14.23 -9.39
CA ASN A 169 14.54 14.80 -10.51
C ASN A 169 15.69 13.89 -10.96
N GLN A 170 15.77 13.61 -12.26
CA GLN A 170 16.83 12.84 -12.90
C GLN A 170 16.97 11.38 -12.41
N ASP A 171 15.96 10.82 -11.76
CA ASP A 171 16.00 9.41 -11.33
C ASP A 171 15.84 8.41 -12.48
N GLY A 172 15.36 8.87 -13.64
CA GLY A 172 15.14 8.06 -14.84
C GLY A 172 13.98 7.06 -14.72
N TYR A 173 13.16 7.16 -13.67
CA TYR A 173 12.12 6.17 -13.37
C TYR A 173 10.84 6.83 -12.87
N VAL A 174 10.77 7.24 -11.60
CA VAL A 174 9.58 7.86 -11.01
C VAL A 174 9.30 9.23 -11.65
N SER A 175 10.33 9.96 -12.08
CA SER A 175 10.17 11.22 -12.82
C SER A 175 9.85 11.06 -14.31
N VAL A 176 9.84 9.83 -14.83
CA VAL A 176 9.67 9.53 -16.27
C VAL A 176 8.34 8.85 -16.54
N TYR A 177 7.88 7.97 -15.65
CA TYR A 177 6.69 7.15 -15.85
C TYR A 177 5.56 7.56 -14.89
N PRO A 178 4.43 8.08 -15.39
CA PRO A 178 3.30 8.49 -14.55
C PRO A 178 2.77 7.38 -13.63
N ALA A 179 2.74 6.13 -14.09
CA ALA A 179 2.34 4.99 -13.26
C ALA A 179 3.26 4.78 -12.05
N GLU A 180 4.57 4.91 -12.23
CA GLU A 180 5.55 4.80 -11.15
C GLU A 180 5.43 5.98 -10.17
N TYR A 181 5.21 7.19 -10.69
CA TYR A 181 4.91 8.37 -9.86
C TYR A 181 3.65 8.19 -9.03
N PHE A 182 2.59 7.67 -9.64
CA PHE A 182 1.34 7.35 -8.95
C PHE A 182 1.57 6.36 -7.81
N ALA A 183 2.16 5.20 -8.11
CA ALA A 183 2.38 4.13 -7.13
C ALA A 183 3.26 4.60 -5.96
N GLU A 184 4.34 5.34 -6.25
CA GLU A 184 5.25 5.83 -5.22
C GLU A 184 4.62 6.93 -4.36
N THR A 185 3.95 7.91 -4.95
CA THR A 185 3.35 9.01 -4.18
C THR A 185 2.09 8.59 -3.42
N ALA A 186 1.30 7.66 -3.95
CA ALA A 186 0.22 7.02 -3.22
C ALA A 186 0.77 6.17 -2.05
N SER A 187 1.94 5.55 -2.20
CA SER A 187 2.62 4.87 -1.09
C SER A 187 2.94 5.85 0.03
N LEU A 188 3.53 7.00 -0.29
CA LEU A 188 3.82 8.05 0.68
C LEU A 188 2.56 8.58 1.36
N TYR A 189 1.47 8.78 0.60
CA TYR A 189 0.19 9.24 1.15
C TYR A 189 -0.40 8.25 2.17
N LEU A 190 -0.32 6.94 1.93
CA LEU A 190 -0.94 5.91 2.76
C LEU A 190 -0.04 5.41 3.90
N TYR A 191 1.28 5.56 3.82
CA TYR A 191 2.19 4.86 4.72
C TYR A 191 2.12 5.31 6.18
N ASN A 192 2.16 6.62 6.45
CA ASN A 192 1.91 7.23 7.76
C ASN A 192 1.69 8.76 7.63
N ASP A 193 1.36 9.40 8.76
CA ASP A 193 1.10 10.85 8.79
C ASP A 193 2.34 11.68 8.43
N THR A 194 3.54 11.22 8.78
CA THR A 194 4.79 11.93 8.45
C THR A 194 5.02 12.01 6.95
N THR A 195 4.97 10.88 6.24
CA THR A 195 5.17 10.83 4.78
C THR A 195 4.05 11.56 4.04
N ARG A 196 2.82 11.47 4.56
CA ARG A 196 1.67 12.20 4.02
C ARG A 196 1.84 13.72 4.12
N GLU A 197 2.30 14.23 5.26
CA GLU A 197 2.54 15.66 5.45
C GLU A 197 3.74 16.16 4.64
N GLU A 198 4.77 15.34 4.44
CA GLU A 198 5.87 15.64 3.52
C GLU A 198 5.40 15.73 2.06
N LEU A 199 4.53 14.81 1.63
CA LEU A 199 3.91 14.84 0.30
C LEU A 199 3.09 16.12 0.12
N LYS A 200 2.27 16.49 1.11
CA LYS A 200 1.47 17.73 1.09
C LYS A 200 2.31 19.00 0.93
N LYS A 201 3.48 19.04 1.55
CA LYS A 201 4.37 20.21 1.51
C LYS A 201 5.16 20.29 0.20
N SER A 202 5.63 19.16 -0.30
CA SER A 202 6.52 19.12 -1.47
C SER A 202 5.76 19.08 -2.80
N THR A 203 4.66 18.34 -2.87
CA THR A 203 3.88 18.10 -4.09
C THR A 203 2.38 18.24 -3.78
N PRO A 204 1.90 19.47 -3.50
CA PRO A 204 0.54 19.71 -3.00
C PRO A 204 -0.55 19.29 -3.98
N LEU A 205 -0.37 19.42 -5.30
CA LEU A 205 -1.38 18.99 -6.27
C LEU A 205 -1.53 17.46 -6.26
N THR A 206 -0.42 16.75 -6.14
CA THR A 206 -0.37 15.29 -5.98
C THR A 206 -1.05 14.87 -4.70
N TYR A 207 -0.76 15.55 -3.58
CA TYR A 207 -1.45 15.29 -2.32
C TYR A 207 -2.97 15.47 -2.44
N GLU A 208 -3.43 16.57 -3.02
CA GLU A 208 -4.87 16.82 -3.21
C GLU A 208 -5.53 15.76 -4.10
N PHE A 209 -4.81 15.29 -5.12
CA PHE A 209 -5.27 14.21 -5.98
C PHE A 209 -5.40 12.88 -5.23
N MET A 210 -4.38 12.51 -4.45
CA MET A 210 -4.42 11.30 -3.62
C MET A 210 -5.51 11.40 -2.56
N ASP A 211 -5.70 12.57 -1.94
CA ASP A 211 -6.74 12.77 -0.94
C ASP A 211 -8.14 12.53 -1.52
N LYS A 212 -8.42 13.02 -2.73
CA LYS A 212 -9.69 12.76 -3.42
C LYS A 212 -9.93 11.28 -3.72
N LEU A 213 -8.86 10.52 -4.01
CA LEU A 213 -8.97 9.10 -4.35
C LEU A 213 -9.11 8.19 -3.13
N PHE A 214 -8.40 8.49 -2.04
CA PHE A 214 -8.24 7.57 -0.91
C PHE A 214 -9.05 7.97 0.33
N ASN A 215 -9.60 9.18 0.40
CA ASN A 215 -10.48 9.62 1.48
C ASN A 215 -11.94 9.23 1.20
N ILE A 216 -12.21 7.92 1.25
CA ILE A 216 -13.51 7.29 0.92
C ILE A 216 -14.18 6.61 2.13
#